data_AF-A0A523BJH2-F1
#
_entry.id   AF-A0A523BJH2-F1
#
_cell.length_a   1.000
_cell.length_b   1.000
_cell.length_c   1.000
_cell.angle_alpha   90.00
_cell.angle_beta   90.00
_cell.angle_gamma   90.00
#
_symmetry.space_group_name_H-M   'P 1'
#
loop_
_entity.id
_entity.type
_entity.pdbx_description
1 polymer ?
#
loop_
_entity_poly.entity_id
_entity_poly.type
_entity_poly.pdbx_seq_one_letter_code
_entity_poly.pdbx_strand_id
1 'polypeptide(L)'
;MRRWIVLLLMTLIIIRSPATSAENGALDDFNRRFSEAVRNMVNAIVAMINAIKDAALTIGRVLGGALIAIGAVLWASDLFSYKGKKLIISGIILLIILELLLGP
;
A
#
# COMPACT_ATOMS: atom_id res chain seq x y z
N MET A 1 -9.92 65.01 -20.45
CA MET A 1 -10.59 63.68 -20.49
C MET A 1 -9.61 62.51 -20.46
N ARG A 2 -8.50 62.51 -21.23
CA ARG A 2 -7.52 61.40 -21.28
C ARG A 2 -6.93 60.97 -19.91
N ARG A 3 -6.62 61.94 -19.03
CA ARG A 3 -6.10 61.67 -17.68
C ARG A 3 -7.08 60.99 -16.73
N TRP A 4 -8.37 61.30 -16.85
CA TRP A 4 -9.43 60.69 -16.03
C TRP A 4 -9.70 59.22 -16.40
N ILE A 5 -9.58 58.90 -17.69
CA ILE A 5 -9.70 57.52 -18.20
C ILE A 5 -8.54 56.64 -17.70
N VAL A 6 -7.32 57.19 -17.68
CA VAL A 6 -6.13 56.47 -17.17
C VAL A 6 -6.23 56.20 -15.66
N LEU A 7 -6.76 57.16 -14.89
CA LEU A 7 -7.00 56.96 -13.45
C LEU A 7 -8.05 55.87 -13.20
N LEU A 8 -9.13 55.84 -13.97
CA LEU A 8 -10.15 54.79 -13.89
C LEU A 8 -9.59 53.40 -14.23
N LEU A 9 -8.73 53.30 -15.25
CA LEU A 9 -8.05 52.06 -15.63
C LEU A 9 -7.09 51.57 -14.54
N MET A 10 -6.29 52.47 -13.94
CA MET A 10 -5.40 52.08 -12.84
C MET A 10 -6.17 51.61 -11.59
N THR A 11 -7.28 52.26 -11.25
CA THR A 11 -8.12 51.80 -10.12
C THR A 11 -8.73 50.42 -10.38
N LEU A 12 -9.08 50.10 -11.63
CA LEU A 12 -9.61 48.79 -12.01
C LEU A 12 -8.57 47.68 -11.92
N ILE A 13 -7.30 47.98 -12.21
CA ILE A 13 -6.18 47.02 -12.13
C ILE A 13 -5.84 46.70 -10.66
N ILE A 14 -5.91 47.69 -9.78
CA ILE A 14 -5.61 47.53 -8.34
C ILE A 14 -6.71 46.75 -7.61
N ILE A 15 -7.97 46.85 -8.03
CA ILE A 15 -9.08 46.07 -7.42
C ILE A 15 -9.05 44.61 -7.90
N ARG A 16 -8.63 44.36 -9.15
CA ARG A 16 -8.61 43.00 -9.73
C ARG A 16 -7.45 42.12 -9.22
N SER A 17 -6.34 42.74 -8.84
CA SER A 17 -5.11 42.05 -8.39
C SER A 17 -5.20 41.33 -7.04
N PRO A 18 -5.82 41.87 -5.96
CA PRO A 18 -6.00 41.13 -4.71
C PRO A 18 -7.04 40.00 -4.83
N ALA A 19 -8.06 40.17 -5.69
CA ALA A 19 -9.12 39.18 -5.88
C ALA A 19 -8.59 37.89 -6.54
N THR A 20 -7.78 38.00 -7.58
CA THR A 20 -7.17 36.82 -8.24
C THR A 20 -6.08 36.16 -7.41
N SER A 21 -5.37 36.93 -6.58
CA SER A 21 -4.33 36.40 -5.68
C SER A 21 -4.91 35.57 -4.53
N ALA A 22 -6.04 36.01 -3.96
CA ALA A 22 -6.74 35.28 -2.91
C ALA A 22 -7.43 34.01 -3.43
N GLU A 23 -7.98 34.05 -4.65
CA GLU A 23 -8.58 32.88 -5.32
C GLU A 23 -7.54 31.81 -5.64
N ASN A 24 -6.38 32.21 -6.18
CA ASN A 24 -5.28 31.29 -6.48
C ASN A 24 -4.70 30.64 -5.20
N GLY A 25 -4.54 31.41 -4.13
CA GLY A 25 -4.06 30.87 -2.85
C GLY A 25 -5.02 29.86 -2.21
N ALA A 26 -6.34 30.05 -2.37
CA ALA A 26 -7.35 29.10 -1.89
C ALA A 26 -7.36 27.79 -2.71
N LEU A 27 -7.17 27.89 -4.03
CA LEU A 27 -7.01 26.74 -4.92
C LEU A 27 -5.75 25.94 -4.60
N ASP A 28 -4.63 26.62 -4.34
CA ASP A 28 -3.36 25.98 -3.99
C ASP A 28 -3.44 25.26 -2.64
N ASP A 29 -4.05 25.87 -1.62
CA ASP A 29 -4.23 25.24 -0.32
C ASP A 29 -5.20 24.05 -0.38
N PHE A 30 -6.29 24.17 -1.16
CA PHE A 30 -7.18 23.04 -1.43
C PHE A 30 -6.44 21.88 -2.11
N ASN A 31 -5.67 22.16 -3.15
CA ASN A 31 -4.94 21.13 -3.90
C ASN A 31 -3.89 20.44 -3.02
N ARG A 32 -3.21 21.20 -2.15
CA ARG A 32 -2.25 20.65 -1.19
C ARG A 32 -2.93 19.70 -0.19
N ARG A 33 -4.02 20.15 0.44
CA ARG A 33 -4.79 19.34 1.40
C ARG A 33 -5.39 18.10 0.75
N PHE A 34 -5.89 18.22 -0.48
CA PHE A 34 -6.41 17.11 -1.24
C PHE A 34 -5.30 16.10 -1.58
N SER A 35 -4.13 16.57 -2.05
CA SER A 35 -2.98 15.72 -2.34
C SER A 35 -2.49 14.99 -1.08
N GLU A 36 -2.42 15.67 0.06
CA GLU A 36 -2.07 15.08 1.35
C GLU A 36 -3.09 14.02 1.77
N ALA A 37 -4.39 14.29 1.64
CA ALA A 37 -5.45 13.32 1.93
C ALA A 37 -5.35 12.07 1.06
N VAL A 38 -5.16 12.23 -0.26
CA VAL A 38 -4.98 11.11 -1.20
C VAL A 38 -3.74 10.31 -0.86
N ARG A 39 -2.61 10.96 -0.56
CA ARG A 39 -1.37 10.26 -0.14
C ARG A 39 -1.58 9.46 1.13
N ASN A 40 -2.27 10.02 2.12
CA ASN A 40 -2.58 9.33 3.36
C ASN A 40 -3.49 8.12 3.13
N MET A 41 -4.50 8.23 2.26
CA MET A 41 -5.36 7.11 1.89
C MET A 41 -4.58 6.01 1.16
N VAL A 42 -3.74 6.36 0.20
CA VAL A 42 -2.89 5.39 -0.51
C VAL A 42 -1.95 4.69 0.46
N ASN A 43 -1.31 5.43 1.36
CA ASN A 43 -0.43 4.85 2.38
C ASN A 43 -1.19 3.89 3.32
N ALA A 44 -2.41 4.24 3.72
CA ALA A 44 -3.26 3.37 4.53
C ALA A 44 -3.62 2.08 3.77
N ILE A 45 -3.98 2.18 2.49
CA ILE A 45 -4.29 1.01 1.64
C ILE A 45 -3.05 0.10 1.50
N VAL A 46 -1.87 0.68 1.22
CA VAL A 46 -0.62 -0.07 1.11
C VAL A 46 -0.29 -0.76 2.44
N ALA A 47 -0.47 -0.07 3.57
CA ALA A 47 -0.26 -0.65 4.90
C ALA A 47 -1.21 -1.83 5.15
N MET A 48 -2.48 -1.73 4.75
CA MET A 48 -3.45 -2.83 4.87
C MET A 48 -3.06 -4.02 4.00
N ILE A 49 -2.64 -3.79 2.75
CA ILE A 49 -2.18 -4.86 1.85
C ILE A 49 -0.96 -5.56 2.44
N ASN A 50 0.00 -4.80 2.97
CA ASN A 50 1.18 -5.36 3.63
C ASN A 50 0.82 -6.17 4.87
N ALA A 51 -0.11 -5.69 5.70
CA ALA A 51 -0.58 -6.43 6.87
C ALA A 51 -1.25 -7.77 6.48
N ILE A 52 -2.05 -7.78 5.41
CA ILE A 52 -2.65 -9.01 4.88
C ILE A 52 -1.57 -9.95 4.34
N LYS A 53 -0.59 -9.42 3.60
CA LYS A 53 0.54 -10.19 3.10
C LYS A 53 1.30 -10.86 4.26
N ASP A 54 1.64 -10.11 5.29
CA ASP A 54 2.37 -10.62 6.46
C ASP A 54 1.58 -11.67 7.25
N ALA A 55 0.26 -11.47 7.39
CA ALA A 55 -0.61 -12.47 7.99
C ALA A 55 -0.63 -13.77 7.17
N ALA A 56 -0.77 -13.68 5.84
CA ALA A 56 -0.77 -14.84 4.95
C ALA A 56 0.56 -15.59 4.97
N LEU A 57 1.68 -14.87 4.99
CA LEU A 57 3.03 -15.43 5.13
C LEU A 57 3.20 -16.13 6.48
N THR A 58 2.68 -15.55 7.56
CA THR A 58 2.76 -16.18 8.89
C THR A 58 1.98 -17.49 8.91
N ILE A 59 0.76 -17.49 8.36
CA ILE A 59 -0.08 -18.68 8.25
C ILE A 59 0.59 -19.75 7.38
N GLY A 60 1.14 -19.37 6.22
CA GLY A 60 1.83 -20.29 5.33
C GLY A 60 3.04 -20.97 5.98
N ARG A 61 3.79 -20.25 6.83
CA ARG A 61 4.93 -20.80 7.60
C ARG A 61 4.46 -21.86 8.59
N VAL A 62 3.42 -21.56 9.35
CA VAL A 62 2.85 -22.49 10.33
C VAL A 62 2.30 -23.73 9.64
N LEU A 63 1.58 -23.56 8.52
CA LEU A 63 1.05 -24.68 7.74
C LEU A 63 2.16 -25.53 7.12
N GLY A 64 3.21 -24.91 6.56
CA GLY A 64 4.37 -25.61 6.03
C GLY A 64 5.07 -26.45 7.09
N GLY A 65 5.29 -25.89 8.29
CA GLY A 65 5.83 -26.62 9.43
C GLY A 65 4.93 -27.77 9.89
N ALA A 66 3.62 -27.55 9.97
CA ALA A 66 2.66 -28.59 10.34
C ALA A 66 2.62 -29.74 9.33
N LEU A 67 2.65 -29.44 8.02
CA LEU A 67 2.72 -30.44 6.95
C LEU A 67 3.96 -31.33 7.08
N ILE A 68 5.12 -30.72 7.37
CA ILE A 68 6.37 -31.46 7.60
C ILE A 68 6.27 -32.32 8.85
N ALA A 69 5.77 -31.78 9.98
CA ALA A 69 5.65 -32.51 11.23
C ALA A 69 4.70 -33.72 11.09
N ILE A 70 3.51 -33.51 10.53
CA ILE A 70 2.54 -34.59 10.26
C ILE A 70 3.14 -35.60 9.27
N GLY A 71 3.82 -35.11 8.23
CA GLY A 71 4.46 -35.96 7.24
C GLY A 71 5.57 -36.83 7.84
N ALA A 72 6.35 -36.29 8.77
CA ALA A 72 7.40 -37.01 9.51
C ALA A 72 6.81 -38.10 10.43
N VAL A 73 5.72 -37.79 11.14
CA VAL A 73 5.01 -38.76 11.98
C VAL A 73 4.44 -39.90 11.12
N LEU A 74 3.78 -39.57 10.00
CA LEU A 74 3.25 -40.56 9.07
C LEU A 74 4.36 -41.41 8.44
N TRP A 75 5.50 -40.80 8.15
CA TRP A 75 6.67 -41.51 7.63
C TRP A 75 7.26 -42.49 8.65
N ALA A 76 7.40 -42.06 9.91
CA ALA A 76 7.94 -42.89 10.99
C ALA A 76 7.01 -44.03 11.41
N SER A 77 5.68 -43.84 11.29
CA SER A 77 4.69 -44.84 11.67
C SER A 77 4.52 -46.00 10.67
N ASP A 78 5.17 -45.91 9.49
CA ASP A 78 5.09 -46.83 8.34
C ASP A 78 3.68 -47.12 7.77
N LEU A 79 2.61 -46.70 8.45
CA LEU A 79 1.20 -46.85 8.04
C LEU A 79 0.90 -46.17 6.69
N PHE A 80 1.54 -45.03 6.44
CA PHE A 80 1.36 -44.26 5.21
C PHE A 80 2.67 -43.61 4.74
N SER A 81 3.78 -44.35 4.83
CA SER A 81 5.15 -43.87 4.54
C SER A 81 5.27 -43.11 3.19
N TYR A 82 4.62 -43.60 2.14
CA TYR A 82 4.59 -42.94 0.83
C TYR A 82 3.85 -41.58 0.83
N LYS A 83 2.73 -41.47 1.56
CA LYS A 83 1.99 -40.21 1.70
C LYS A 83 2.71 -39.25 2.65
N GLY A 84 3.34 -39.76 3.71
CA GLY A 84 4.16 -38.99 4.65
C GLY A 84 5.30 -38.27 3.93
N LYS A 85 6.09 -38.98 3.11
CA LYS A 85 7.16 -38.37 2.30
C LYS A 85 6.65 -37.27 1.37
N LYS A 86 5.52 -37.49 0.68
CA LYS A 86 4.91 -36.47 -0.19
C LYS A 86 4.46 -35.24 0.61
N LEU A 87 3.95 -35.42 1.82
CA LEU A 87 3.52 -34.33 2.69
C LEU A 87 4.69 -33.48 3.20
N ILE A 88 5.81 -34.13 3.55
CA ILE A 88 7.06 -33.45 3.89
C ILE A 88 7.53 -32.62 2.68
N ILE A 89 7.58 -33.22 1.49
CA ILE A 89 8.01 -32.53 0.26
C ILE A 89 7.10 -31.33 -0.04
N SER A 90 5.77 -31.47 0.09
CA SER A 90 4.85 -30.35 -0.15
C SER A 90 5.03 -29.24 0.89
N GLY A 91 5.29 -29.58 2.15
CA GLY A 91 5.58 -28.59 3.19
C GLY A 91 6.89 -27.85 2.95
N ILE A 92 7.95 -28.55 2.51
CA ILE A 92 9.23 -27.94 2.13
C ILE A 92 9.05 -26.99 0.94
N ILE A 93 8.34 -27.43 -0.10
CA ILE A 93 8.05 -26.59 -1.28
C ILE A 93 7.26 -25.34 -0.87
N LEU A 94 6.26 -25.49 0.00
CA LEU A 94 5.48 -24.36 0.50
C LEU A 94 6.36 -23.34 1.24
N LEU A 95 7.28 -23.82 2.09
CA LEU A 95 8.23 -22.95 2.80
C LEU A 95 9.18 -22.23 1.84
N ILE A 96 9.71 -22.92 0.82
CA ILE A 96 10.55 -22.31 -0.22
C ILE A 96 9.80 -21.20 -0.96
N ILE A 97 8.55 -21.47 -1.37
CA ILE A 97 7.70 -20.47 -2.03
C ILE A 97 7.49 -19.26 -1.12
N LEU A 98 7.28 -19.49 0.18
CA LEU A 98 7.12 -18.43 1.16
C LEU A 98 8.38 -17.59 1.34
N GLU A 99 9.55 -18.22 1.34
CA GLU A 99 10.85 -17.56 1.44
C GLU A 99 11.12 -16.68 0.21
N LEU A 100 10.78 -17.18 -0.99
CA LEU A 100 10.84 -16.40 -2.23
C LEU A 100 9.87 -15.19 -2.22
N LEU A 101 8.68 -15.35 -1.64
CA LEU A 101 7.67 -14.29 -1.55
C LEU A 101 8.01 -13.22 -0.50
N LEU A 102 8.78 -13.61 0.53
CA LEU A 102 9.32 -12.67 1.52
C LEU A 102 10.38 -11.75 0.89
N GLY A 103 11.14 -12.26 -0.07
CA GLY A 103 12.34 -11.59 -0.62
C GLY A 103 13.53 -11.67 0.37
N PRO A 104 14.79 -11.66 -0.12
CA PRO A 104 15.96 -11.49 0.74
C PRO A 104 15.97 -10.12 1.43
#